data_AF-A0A9Q5QXH2-F1
#
_entry.id   AF-A0A9Q5QXH2-F1
#
_cell.length_a   1.000
_cell.length_b   1.000
_cell.length_c   1.000
_cell.angle_alpha   90.00
_cell.angle_beta   90.00
_cell.angle_gamma   90.00
#
_symmetry.space_group_name_H-M   'P 1'
#
loop_
_entity.id
_entity.type
_entity.pdbx_description
1 polymer ?
#
loop_
_entity_poly.entity_id
_entity_poly.type
_entity_poly.pdbx_seq_one_letter_code
_entity_poly.pdbx_strand_id
1 'polypeptide(L)'
;MQAKDIKEQLKSLSQTAMTIDPQLAKRLDEVNRWVKCIRPGSLTAKPYVLAFLLEVITDSRIWLVIQSTSDPVAKKTKFEQMTANERYWYGYLFPKWINSSDTKFYIWKKKIMAGEFNQLDNDIIRLMAQEIERREGQVWQRYIADLSMATDLIVTNHQHKPLCIQVTSVSKELHAKKYDKWQHALQIWEIERGLFLSYDPANNDFIRQSVNVVLYNSDHLSEGKYLKFS
;
A
#
# COMPACT_ATOMS: atom_id res chain seq x y z
N MET A 1 8.69 19.05 6.29
CA MET A 1 7.25 19.34 6.49
C MET A 1 6.92 19.11 7.96
N GLN A 2 6.33 20.09 8.64
CA GLN A 2 6.02 20.00 10.07
C GLN A 2 4.61 19.44 10.32
N ALA A 3 4.36 18.90 11.52
CA ALA A 3 3.06 18.33 11.90
C ALA A 3 1.88 19.31 11.81
N LYS A 4 2.14 20.63 11.92
CA LYS A 4 1.12 21.67 11.73
C LYS A 4 0.70 21.76 10.26
N ASP A 5 1.66 21.74 9.34
CA ASP A 5 1.44 21.84 7.89
C ASP A 5 0.58 20.68 7.38
N ILE A 6 0.69 19.50 7.99
CA ILE A 6 -0.08 18.30 7.59
C ILE A 6 -1.58 18.51 7.73
N LYS A 7 -2.04 19.08 8.84
CA LYS A 7 -3.48 19.31 9.06
C LYS A 7 -4.04 20.35 8.09
N GLU A 8 -3.27 21.41 7.86
CA GLU A 8 -3.62 22.47 6.91
C GLU A 8 -3.69 21.91 5.47
N GLN A 9 -2.74 21.04 5.10
CA GLN A 9 -2.71 20.37 3.80
C GLN A 9 -3.86 19.38 3.61
N LEU A 10 -4.19 18.56 4.62
CA LEU A 10 -5.35 17.66 4.54
C LEU A 10 -6.65 18.45 4.37
N LYS A 11 -6.81 19.56 5.09
CA LYS A 11 -7.97 20.44 4.96
C LYS A 11 -8.04 21.08 3.57
N SER A 12 -6.93 21.64 3.09
CA SER A 12 -6.85 22.27 1.77
C SER A 12 -7.12 21.25 0.65
N LEU A 13 -6.53 20.06 0.72
CA LEU A 13 -6.78 18.99 -0.25
C LEU A 13 -8.23 18.50 -0.23
N SER A 14 -8.84 18.38 0.96
CA SER A 14 -10.26 18.03 1.08
C SER A 14 -11.14 19.06 0.37
N GLN A 15 -10.87 20.36 0.54
CA GLN A 15 -11.59 21.44 -0.15
C GLN A 15 -11.42 21.37 -1.67
N THR A 16 -10.20 21.15 -2.17
CA THR A 16 -9.97 20.96 -3.62
C THR A 16 -10.68 19.72 -4.14
N ALA A 17 -10.65 18.61 -3.38
CA ALA A 17 -11.30 17.38 -3.75
C ALA A 17 -12.82 17.50 -3.79
N MET A 18 -13.45 18.37 -2.99
CA MET A 18 -14.92 18.54 -3.01
C MET A 18 -15.47 18.84 -4.41
N THR A 19 -14.70 19.54 -5.24
CA THR A 19 -15.11 19.89 -6.61
C THR A 19 -14.72 18.84 -7.64
N ILE A 20 -13.60 18.12 -7.42
CA ILE A 20 -13.01 17.20 -8.40
C ILE A 20 -13.43 15.75 -8.15
N ASP A 21 -13.34 15.29 -6.90
CA ASP A 21 -13.66 13.95 -6.44
C ASP A 21 -14.23 14.01 -5.00
N PRO A 22 -15.57 14.11 -4.87
CA PRO A 22 -16.23 14.20 -3.56
C PRO A 22 -15.97 13.00 -2.65
N GLN A 23 -15.64 11.82 -3.19
CA GLN A 23 -15.35 10.64 -2.37
C GLN A 23 -13.97 10.77 -1.74
N LEU A 24 -12.97 11.25 -2.51
CA LEU A 24 -11.68 11.59 -1.94
C LEU A 24 -11.82 12.68 -0.86
N ALA A 25 -12.69 13.69 -1.08
CA ALA A 25 -12.93 14.73 -0.09
C ALA A 25 -13.43 14.16 1.25
N LYS A 26 -14.38 13.23 1.21
CA LYS A 26 -14.89 12.51 2.40
C LYS A 26 -13.78 11.72 3.09
N ARG A 27 -12.99 10.96 2.33
CA ARG A 27 -11.89 10.15 2.88
C ARG A 27 -10.83 11.02 3.56
N LEU A 28 -10.45 12.14 2.93
CA LEU A 28 -9.52 13.12 3.51
C LEU A 28 -10.08 13.74 4.79
N ASP A 29 -11.38 14.02 4.84
CA ASP A 29 -12.02 14.53 6.05
C ASP A 29 -12.05 13.47 7.17
N GLU A 30 -12.30 12.20 6.86
CA GLU A 30 -12.19 11.10 7.83
C GLU A 30 -10.78 11.00 8.44
N VAL A 31 -9.74 11.09 7.60
CA VAL A 31 -8.33 11.10 8.04
C VAL A 31 -8.03 12.35 8.88
N ASN A 32 -8.48 13.53 8.43
CA ASN A 32 -8.27 14.78 9.16
C ASN A 32 -8.95 14.76 10.54
N ARG A 33 -10.20 14.27 10.64
CA ARG A 33 -10.93 14.11 11.90
C ARG A 33 -10.18 13.22 12.88
N TRP A 34 -9.58 12.13 12.41
CA TRP A 34 -8.79 11.22 13.24
C TRP A 34 -7.61 11.92 13.93
N VAL A 35 -6.94 12.86 13.26
CA VAL A 35 -5.73 13.53 13.79
C VAL A 35 -5.97 14.96 14.27
N LYS A 36 -7.18 15.49 14.13
CA LYS A 36 -7.55 16.88 14.42
C LYS A 36 -7.14 17.34 15.81
N CYS A 37 -7.45 16.55 16.84
CA CYS A 37 -7.23 16.91 18.25
C CYS A 37 -5.83 16.55 18.78
N ILE A 38 -4.96 15.96 17.96
CA ILE A 38 -3.62 15.53 18.39
C ILE A 38 -2.69 16.75 18.40
N ARG A 39 -2.02 17.03 19.52
CA ARG A 39 -1.06 18.14 19.59
C ARG A 39 0.08 17.91 18.57
N PRO A 40 0.58 18.96 17.88
CA PRO A 40 1.63 18.79 16.87
C PRO A 40 2.86 18.02 17.36
N GLY A 41 3.37 18.31 18.57
CA GLY A 41 4.50 17.58 19.15
C GLY A 41 4.21 16.09 19.40
N SER A 42 2.97 15.76 19.78
CA SER A 42 2.53 14.36 19.96
C SER A 42 2.38 13.62 18.64
N LEU A 43 2.10 14.34 17.54
CA LEU A 43 2.05 13.76 16.20
C LEU A 43 3.47 13.50 15.66
N THR A 44 4.41 14.43 15.87
CA THR A 44 5.82 14.25 15.50
C THR A 44 6.46 13.06 16.24
N ALA A 45 6.05 12.80 17.49
CA ALA A 45 6.50 11.64 18.25
C ALA A 45 5.94 10.29 17.74
N LYS A 46 5.07 10.29 16.72
CA LYS A 46 4.45 9.09 16.15
C LYS A 46 4.86 8.93 14.67
N PRO A 47 6.06 8.38 14.40
CA PRO A 47 6.65 8.37 13.06
C PRO A 47 5.79 7.64 12.02
N TYR A 48 5.15 6.52 12.38
CA TYR A 48 4.27 5.80 11.47
C TYR A 48 2.99 6.57 11.13
N VAL A 49 2.36 7.21 12.13
CA VAL A 49 1.20 8.08 11.87
C VAL A 49 1.62 9.20 10.94
N LEU A 50 2.77 9.82 11.19
CA LEU A 50 3.30 10.88 10.36
C LEU A 50 3.52 10.40 8.92
N ALA A 51 4.23 9.28 8.73
CA ALA A 51 4.54 8.71 7.42
C ALA A 51 3.27 8.35 6.63
N PHE A 52 2.26 7.75 7.29
CA PHE A 52 0.96 7.50 6.68
C PHE A 52 0.28 8.79 6.19
N LEU A 53 0.25 9.85 7.00
CA LEU A 53 -0.40 11.10 6.60
C LEU A 53 0.32 11.77 5.42
N LEU A 54 1.65 11.69 5.39
CA LEU A 54 2.47 12.17 4.26
C LEU A 54 2.15 11.43 2.97
N GLU A 55 2.02 10.11 3.05
CA GLU A 55 1.62 9.26 1.93
C GLU A 55 0.22 9.63 1.41
N VAL A 56 -0.77 9.71 2.31
CA VAL A 56 -2.15 10.11 1.94
C VAL A 56 -2.17 11.46 1.23
N ILE A 57 -1.46 12.46 1.76
CA ILE A 57 -1.34 13.80 1.15
C ILE A 57 -0.75 13.71 -0.26
N THR A 58 0.34 12.94 -0.41
CA THR A 58 1.07 12.81 -1.67
C THR A 58 0.23 12.11 -2.72
N ASP A 59 -0.34 10.96 -2.39
CA ASP A 59 -1.14 10.17 -3.31
C ASP A 59 -2.43 10.91 -3.70
N SER A 60 -3.04 11.65 -2.75
CA SER A 60 -4.22 12.49 -3.03
C SER A 60 -3.91 13.64 -3.98
N ARG A 61 -2.74 14.29 -3.84
CA ARG A 61 -2.31 15.33 -4.78
C ARG A 61 -2.15 14.79 -6.19
N ILE A 62 -1.46 13.66 -6.31
CA ILE A 62 -1.24 13.01 -7.61
C ILE A 62 -2.58 12.61 -8.22
N TRP A 63 -3.48 12.01 -7.43
CA TRP A 63 -4.82 11.66 -7.89
C TRP A 63 -5.62 12.88 -8.37
N LEU A 64 -5.64 13.98 -7.61
CA LEU A 64 -6.33 15.20 -8.03
C LEU A 64 -5.74 15.80 -9.31
N VAL A 65 -4.42 15.74 -9.48
CA VAL A 65 -3.78 16.14 -10.75
C VAL A 65 -4.22 15.23 -11.89
N ILE A 66 -4.39 13.92 -11.67
CA ILE A 66 -4.91 13.01 -12.71
C ILE A 66 -6.38 13.34 -13.03
N GLN A 67 -7.21 13.58 -12.02
CA GLN A 67 -8.64 13.82 -12.18
C GLN A 67 -9.00 15.25 -12.63
N SER A 68 -8.07 16.21 -12.54
CA SER A 68 -8.35 17.60 -12.91
C SER A 68 -8.55 17.82 -14.41
N THR A 69 -8.12 16.88 -15.25
CA THR A 69 -8.41 16.91 -16.70
C THR A 69 -9.60 16.03 -17.03
N SER A 70 -10.56 16.58 -17.77
CA SER A 70 -11.68 15.83 -18.34
C SER A 70 -11.34 15.22 -19.70
N ASP A 71 -10.18 15.55 -20.28
CA ASP A 71 -9.72 14.98 -21.55
C ASP A 71 -9.20 13.54 -21.36
N PRO A 72 -9.86 12.52 -21.95
CA PRO A 72 -9.41 11.14 -21.86
C PRO A 72 -8.01 10.90 -22.41
N VAL A 73 -7.59 11.66 -23.44
CA VAL A 73 -6.26 11.51 -24.06
C VAL A 73 -5.20 12.01 -23.10
N ALA A 74 -5.34 13.24 -22.58
CA ALA A 74 -4.42 13.77 -21.58
C ALA A 74 -4.35 12.89 -20.32
N LYS A 75 -5.48 12.31 -19.88
CA LYS A 75 -5.50 11.38 -18.74
C LYS A 75 -4.74 10.09 -19.03
N LYS A 76 -4.92 9.50 -20.22
CA LYS A 76 -4.16 8.33 -20.67
C LYS A 76 -2.66 8.62 -20.71
N THR A 77 -2.25 9.75 -21.28
CA THR A 77 -0.83 10.16 -21.34
C THR A 77 -0.20 10.29 -19.95
N LYS A 78 -0.93 10.80 -18.95
CA LYS A 78 -0.43 10.84 -17.56
C LYS A 78 -0.13 9.45 -17.01
N PHE A 79 -0.98 8.47 -17.27
CA PHE A 79 -0.75 7.09 -16.84
C PHE A 79 0.36 6.39 -17.64
N GLU A 80 0.56 6.74 -18.90
CA GLU A 80 1.65 6.20 -19.73
C GLU A 80 3.03 6.65 -19.24
N GLN A 81 3.13 7.83 -18.62
CA GLN A 81 4.36 8.35 -18.01
C GLN A 81 4.72 7.68 -16.67
N MET A 82 3.78 6.97 -16.05
CA MET A 82 3.98 6.28 -14.78
C MET A 82 4.65 4.92 -14.99
N THR A 83 5.42 4.50 -13.99
CA THR A 83 5.84 3.10 -13.86
C THR A 83 4.62 2.17 -13.77
N ALA A 84 4.82 0.88 -14.01
CA ALA A 84 3.75 -0.10 -13.95
C ALA A 84 3.09 -0.17 -12.55
N ASN A 85 3.91 -0.07 -11.50
CA ASN A 85 3.41 -0.04 -10.13
C ASN A 85 2.62 1.23 -9.80
N GLU A 86 3.11 2.40 -10.21
CA GLU A 86 2.38 3.68 -10.04
C GLU A 86 1.04 3.66 -10.79
N ARG A 87 1.06 3.17 -12.03
CA ARG A 87 -0.15 3.03 -12.84
C ARG A 87 -1.15 2.09 -12.19
N TYR A 88 -0.69 0.99 -11.61
CA TYR A 88 -1.53 0.08 -10.85
C TYR A 88 -2.07 0.72 -9.56
N TRP A 89 -1.22 1.44 -8.84
CA TRP A 89 -1.64 2.13 -7.63
C TRP A 89 -2.71 3.18 -7.92
N TYR A 90 -2.40 4.18 -8.75
CA TYR A 90 -3.31 5.28 -9.04
C TYR A 90 -4.46 4.89 -9.96
N GLY A 91 -4.27 3.91 -10.85
CA GLY A 91 -5.30 3.48 -11.79
C GLY A 91 -6.26 2.45 -11.21
N TYR A 92 -5.88 1.73 -10.15
CA TYR A 92 -6.63 0.59 -9.64
C TYR A 92 -6.82 0.60 -8.12
N LEU A 93 -5.75 0.51 -7.33
CA LEU A 93 -5.86 0.29 -5.87
C LEU A 93 -6.28 1.54 -5.08
N PHE A 94 -5.64 2.68 -5.33
CA PHE A 94 -5.92 3.91 -4.62
C PHE A 94 -7.37 4.39 -4.84
N PRO A 95 -7.93 4.37 -6.07
CA PRO A 95 -9.35 4.67 -6.30
C PRO A 95 -10.29 3.69 -5.60
N LYS A 96 -9.96 2.39 -5.55
CA LYS A 96 -10.74 1.42 -4.76
C LYS A 96 -10.75 1.80 -3.28
N TRP A 97 -9.60 2.14 -2.71
CA TRP A 97 -9.54 2.61 -1.33
C TRP A 97 -10.35 3.90 -1.09
N ILE A 98 -10.36 4.84 -2.03
CA ILE A 98 -11.20 6.03 -1.95
C ILE A 98 -12.69 5.66 -1.89
N ASN A 99 -13.12 4.69 -2.71
CA ASN A 99 -14.55 4.39 -2.93
C ASN A 99 -15.13 3.27 -2.06
N SER A 100 -14.30 2.45 -1.40
CA SER A 100 -14.74 1.29 -0.60
C SER A 100 -14.79 1.58 0.90
N SER A 101 -15.64 0.89 1.65
CA SER A 101 -15.58 0.95 3.12
C SER A 101 -14.49 0.02 3.64
N ASP A 102 -13.33 0.57 4.04
CA ASP A 102 -12.28 -0.22 4.69
C ASP A 102 -12.75 -0.64 6.09
N THR A 103 -13.18 -1.90 6.21
CA THR A 103 -13.68 -2.49 7.46
C THR A 103 -12.60 -2.58 8.54
N LYS A 104 -11.31 -2.52 8.17
CA LYS A 104 -10.18 -2.53 9.09
C LYS A 104 -9.74 -1.12 9.49
N PHE A 105 -10.29 -0.08 8.87
CA PHE A 105 -9.85 1.31 9.05
C PHE A 105 -9.81 1.74 10.51
N TYR A 106 -10.86 1.44 11.26
CA TYR A 106 -10.92 1.76 12.69
C TYR A 106 -9.85 1.01 13.51
N ILE A 107 -9.63 -0.27 13.19
CA ILE A 107 -8.74 -1.16 13.94
C ILE A 107 -7.29 -0.71 13.77
N TRP A 108 -6.83 -0.55 12.54
CA TRP A 108 -5.42 -0.23 12.32
C TRP A 108 -5.10 1.21 12.72
N LYS A 109 -6.03 2.17 12.59
CA LYS A 109 -5.87 3.54 13.12
C LYS A 109 -5.60 3.57 14.63
N LYS A 110 -6.27 2.69 15.39
CA LYS A 110 -6.03 2.56 16.82
C LYS A 110 -4.62 2.02 17.10
N LYS A 111 -4.20 0.98 16.38
CA LYS A 111 -2.88 0.35 16.54
C LYS A 111 -1.73 1.29 16.20
N ILE A 112 -1.78 1.96 15.04
CA ILE A 112 -0.74 2.91 14.61
C ILE A 112 -0.66 4.11 15.57
N MET A 113 -1.81 4.58 16.09
CA MET A 113 -1.84 5.64 17.09
C MET A 113 -1.22 5.21 18.43
N ALA A 114 -1.46 3.96 18.84
CA ALA A 114 -0.90 3.39 20.07
C ALA A 114 0.60 3.09 19.96
N GLY A 115 1.19 3.12 18.75
CA GLY A 115 2.56 2.65 18.53
C GLY A 115 2.68 1.12 18.56
N GLU A 116 1.54 0.41 18.57
CA GLU A 116 1.44 -1.05 18.52
C GLU A 116 1.59 -1.60 17.09
N PHE A 117 1.89 -0.72 16.14
CA PHE A 117 2.23 -1.12 14.79
C PHE A 117 3.67 -1.60 14.76
N ASN A 118 3.86 -2.87 15.09
CA ASN A 118 5.14 -3.54 15.04
C ASN A 118 5.26 -4.27 13.70
N GLN A 119 5.98 -3.66 12.76
CA GLN A 119 6.40 -4.35 11.54
C GLN A 119 7.61 -5.23 11.89
N LEU A 120 7.40 -6.32 12.62
CA LEU A 120 8.46 -7.30 12.93
C LEU A 120 9.18 -7.78 11.66
N ASP A 121 8.46 -7.81 10.55
CA ASP A 121 8.96 -8.21 9.23
C ASP A 121 9.61 -7.05 8.43
N ASN A 122 9.73 -5.83 8.98
CA ASN A 122 10.21 -4.66 8.21
C ASN A 122 11.61 -4.80 7.65
N ASP A 123 12.53 -5.33 8.46
CA ASP A 123 13.92 -5.49 8.01
C ASP A 123 13.97 -6.50 6.87
N ILE A 124 13.17 -7.56 6.93
CA ILE A 124 13.05 -8.56 5.86
C ILE A 124 12.40 -7.96 4.62
N ILE A 125 11.29 -7.22 4.76
CA ILE A 125 10.62 -6.54 3.65
C ILE A 125 11.57 -5.54 2.98
N ARG A 126 12.36 -4.78 3.76
CA ARG A 126 13.37 -3.84 3.25
C ARG A 126 14.48 -4.57 2.50
N LEU A 127 15.02 -5.64 3.07
CA LEU A 127 16.06 -6.45 2.42
C LEU A 127 15.55 -7.09 1.12
N MET A 128 14.31 -7.57 1.10
CA MET A 128 13.67 -8.08 -0.11
C MET A 128 13.51 -6.97 -1.15
N ALA A 129 13.03 -5.79 -0.76
CA ALA A 129 12.86 -4.66 -1.68
C ALA A 129 14.20 -4.27 -2.33
N GLN A 130 15.26 -4.13 -1.52
CA GLN A 130 16.61 -3.83 -2.00
C GLN A 130 17.14 -4.90 -2.96
N GLU A 131 16.94 -6.17 -2.65
CA GLU A 131 17.39 -7.27 -3.51
C GLU A 131 16.57 -7.39 -4.81
N ILE A 132 15.28 -7.03 -4.79
CA ILE A 132 14.43 -6.91 -5.99
C ILE A 132 14.96 -5.80 -6.89
N GLU A 133 15.21 -4.61 -6.33
CA GLU A 133 15.72 -3.45 -7.07
C GLU A 133 17.13 -3.69 -7.61
N ARG A 134 18.01 -4.33 -6.83
CA ARG A 134 19.35 -4.75 -7.27
C ARG A 134 19.30 -5.67 -8.48
N ARG A 135 18.19 -6.37 -8.67
CA ARG A 135 17.93 -7.28 -9.80
C ARG A 135 17.04 -6.65 -10.88
N GLU A 136 16.97 -5.33 -10.90
CA GLU A 136 16.23 -4.53 -11.89
C GLU A 136 14.71 -4.70 -11.85
N GLY A 137 14.18 -5.33 -10.80
CA GLY A 137 12.75 -5.29 -10.48
C GLY A 137 12.34 -3.94 -9.92
N GLN A 138 11.05 -3.63 -9.97
CA GLN A 138 10.50 -2.40 -9.37
C GLN A 138 9.60 -2.74 -8.20
N VAL A 139 9.75 -1.98 -7.11
CA VAL A 139 8.99 -2.13 -5.89
C VAL A 139 8.12 -0.90 -5.66
N TRP A 140 6.94 -1.10 -5.10
CA TRP A 140 6.10 -0.02 -4.61
C TRP A 140 5.51 -0.39 -3.26
N GLN A 141 5.69 0.49 -2.29
CA GLN A 141 5.22 0.32 -0.93
C GLN A 141 4.29 1.46 -0.56
N ARG A 142 3.16 1.10 0.04
CA ARG A 142 2.17 2.05 0.54
C ARG A 142 1.58 1.54 1.84
N TYR A 143 1.54 2.39 2.86
CA TYR A 143 0.86 2.10 4.12
C TYR A 143 -0.61 1.74 3.89
N ILE A 144 -1.30 2.40 2.95
CA ILE A 144 -2.69 2.04 2.64
C ILE A 144 -2.79 0.57 2.16
N ALA A 145 -1.84 0.13 1.33
CA ALA A 145 -1.81 -1.24 0.81
C ALA A 145 -1.54 -2.26 1.93
N ASP A 146 -0.58 -1.99 2.80
CA ASP A 146 -0.28 -2.85 3.96
C ASP A 146 -1.50 -2.93 4.91
N LEU A 147 -1.94 -1.76 5.38
CA LEU A 147 -2.94 -1.64 6.46
C LEU A 147 -4.34 -2.08 6.03
N SER A 148 -4.73 -1.77 4.79
CA SER A 148 -6.10 -2.03 4.30
C SER A 148 -6.14 -3.31 3.47
N MET A 149 -5.14 -3.51 2.61
CA MET A 149 -5.16 -4.50 1.54
C MET A 149 -4.32 -5.75 1.82
N ALA A 150 -3.62 -5.83 2.96
CA ALA A 150 -2.74 -6.95 3.31
C ALA A 150 -1.65 -7.17 2.23
N THR A 151 -1.00 -6.08 1.84
CA THR A 151 0.03 -6.04 0.80
C THR A 151 1.22 -5.21 1.27
N ASP A 152 2.34 -5.88 1.56
CA ASP A 152 3.58 -5.24 2.00
C ASP A 152 4.38 -4.64 0.84
N LEU A 153 4.32 -5.30 -0.32
CA LEU A 153 5.04 -4.93 -1.53
C LEU A 153 4.14 -5.12 -2.76
N ILE A 154 4.20 -4.18 -3.70
CA ILE A 154 3.73 -4.37 -5.07
C ILE A 154 4.97 -4.44 -5.95
N VAL A 155 5.10 -5.54 -6.70
CA VAL A 155 6.32 -5.80 -7.49
C VAL A 155 6.00 -6.04 -8.96
N THR A 156 6.80 -5.42 -9.81
CA THR A 156 6.85 -5.67 -11.25
C THR A 156 8.26 -6.07 -11.67
N ASN A 157 8.36 -7.01 -12.61
CA ASN A 157 9.59 -7.34 -13.30
C ASN A 157 9.47 -7.04 -14.82
N HIS A 158 10.07 -7.84 -15.70
CA HIS A 158 10.22 -7.54 -17.13
C HIS A 158 8.90 -7.43 -17.90
N GLN A 159 7.85 -8.15 -17.49
CA GLN A 159 6.53 -8.07 -18.14
C GLN A 159 5.69 -6.91 -17.61
N HIS A 160 6.20 -6.13 -16.64
CA HIS A 160 5.51 -4.97 -16.08
C HIS A 160 4.11 -5.30 -15.52
N LYS A 161 3.92 -6.53 -15.02
CA LYS A 161 2.65 -6.98 -14.42
C LYS A 161 2.72 -6.89 -12.89
N PRO A 162 1.94 -6.01 -12.24
CA PRO A 162 1.97 -5.84 -10.79
C PRO A 162 1.54 -7.10 -10.03
N LEU A 163 2.32 -7.44 -9.00
CA LEU A 163 2.05 -8.56 -8.10
C LEU A 163 2.03 -8.05 -6.66
N CYS A 164 0.91 -8.25 -5.95
CA CYS A 164 0.81 -7.90 -4.54
C CYS A 164 1.39 -9.01 -3.67
N ILE A 165 2.22 -8.66 -2.70
CA ILE A 165 2.97 -9.60 -1.87
C ILE A 165 2.69 -9.32 -0.41
N GLN A 166 2.45 -10.37 0.36
CA GLN A 166 2.51 -10.34 1.83
C GLN A 166 3.65 -11.25 2.30
N VAL A 167 4.51 -10.72 3.15
CA VAL A 167 5.61 -11.41 3.82
C VAL A 167 5.22 -11.68 5.28
N THR A 168 5.61 -12.83 5.81
CA THR A 168 5.29 -13.20 7.20
C THR A 168 6.24 -14.27 7.76
N SER A 169 6.41 -14.30 9.07
CA SER A 169 7.18 -15.32 9.80
C SER A 169 6.31 -16.29 10.62
N VAL A 170 5.16 -16.74 10.10
CA VAL A 170 4.22 -17.55 10.90
C VAL A 170 4.63 -19.01 11.03
N SER A 171 4.38 -19.58 12.22
CA SER A 171 4.47 -21.03 12.44
C SER A 171 3.50 -21.80 11.53
N LYS A 172 3.85 -23.05 11.20
CA LYS A 172 3.05 -23.93 10.32
C LYS A 172 1.58 -24.04 10.76
N GLU A 173 1.32 -24.06 12.06
CA GLU A 173 -0.02 -24.21 12.65
C GLU A 173 -0.93 -23.00 12.40
N LEU A 174 -0.38 -21.78 12.36
CA LEU A 174 -1.14 -20.56 12.10
C LEU A 174 -1.16 -20.15 10.62
N HIS A 175 -0.32 -20.79 9.81
CA HIS A 175 -0.09 -20.45 8.41
C HIS A 175 -1.36 -20.55 7.56
N ALA A 176 -2.12 -21.65 7.65
CA ALA A 176 -3.34 -21.85 6.85
C ALA A 176 -4.38 -20.75 7.12
N LYS A 177 -4.66 -20.47 8.40
CA LYS A 177 -5.62 -19.44 8.80
C LYS A 177 -5.18 -18.03 8.40
N LYS A 178 -3.87 -17.74 8.42
CA LYS A 178 -3.35 -16.44 7.97
C LYS A 178 -3.45 -16.29 6.46
N TYR A 179 -3.13 -17.35 5.72
CA TYR A 179 -3.29 -17.39 4.27
C TYR A 179 -4.74 -17.17 3.84
N ASP A 180 -5.71 -17.88 4.45
CA ASP A 180 -7.13 -17.72 4.09
C ASP A 180 -7.62 -16.29 4.33
N LYS A 181 -7.22 -15.68 5.44
CA LYS A 181 -7.53 -14.27 5.74
C LYS A 181 -6.91 -13.30 4.74
N TRP A 182 -5.67 -13.56 4.32
CA TRP A 182 -4.97 -12.76 3.33
C TRP A 182 -5.64 -12.88 1.96
N GLN A 183 -5.91 -14.10 1.49
CA GLN A 183 -6.57 -14.33 0.22
C GLN A 183 -7.97 -13.68 0.20
N HIS A 184 -8.72 -13.79 1.29
CA HIS A 184 -10.01 -13.13 1.42
C HIS A 184 -9.88 -11.59 1.36
N ALA A 185 -8.83 -11.02 1.97
CA ALA A 185 -8.58 -9.58 1.86
C ALA A 185 -8.30 -9.16 0.40
N LEU A 186 -7.46 -9.91 -0.32
CA LEU A 186 -7.20 -9.64 -1.73
C LEU A 186 -8.48 -9.70 -2.57
N GLN A 187 -9.34 -10.70 -2.32
CA GLN A 187 -10.63 -10.83 -3.00
C GLN A 187 -11.57 -9.65 -2.73
N ILE A 188 -11.65 -9.17 -1.48
CA ILE A 188 -12.45 -7.98 -1.13
C ILE A 188 -11.96 -6.74 -1.89
N TRP A 189 -10.65 -6.60 -2.05
CA TRP A 189 -10.03 -5.50 -2.80
C TRP A 189 -9.94 -5.76 -4.30
N GLU A 190 -10.46 -6.90 -4.77
CA GLU A 190 -10.38 -7.37 -6.15
C GLU A 190 -8.94 -7.42 -6.69
N ILE A 191 -7.94 -7.62 -5.83
CA ILE A 191 -6.55 -7.77 -6.26
C ILE A 191 -6.40 -9.12 -6.96
N GLU A 192 -6.12 -9.11 -8.25
CA GLU A 192 -6.17 -10.31 -9.09
C GLU A 192 -4.96 -11.24 -8.95
N ARG A 193 -3.83 -10.72 -8.45
CA ARG A 193 -2.54 -11.43 -8.43
C ARG A 193 -1.89 -11.22 -7.07
N GLY A 194 -1.73 -12.32 -6.33
CA GLY A 194 -1.19 -12.28 -4.98
C GLY A 194 -0.16 -13.38 -4.71
N LEU A 195 0.86 -13.03 -3.93
CA LEU A 195 1.87 -13.95 -3.43
C LEU A 195 2.00 -13.83 -1.92
N PHE A 196 1.77 -14.93 -1.21
CA PHE A 196 1.93 -15.02 0.23
C PHE A 196 3.25 -15.75 0.55
N LEU A 197 4.19 -15.05 1.15
CA LEU A 197 5.53 -15.56 1.47
C LEU A 197 5.66 -15.72 2.97
N SER A 198 5.74 -16.96 3.40
CA SER A 198 6.16 -17.28 4.76
C SER A 198 7.66 -17.57 4.79
N TYR A 199 8.32 -17.17 5.86
CA TYR A 199 9.75 -17.36 6.02
C TYR A 199 10.11 -17.96 7.35
N ASP A 200 11.22 -18.71 7.33
CA ASP A 200 11.90 -19.14 8.54
C ASP A 200 13.01 -18.11 8.87
N PRO A 201 12.90 -17.37 9.99
CA PRO A 201 13.94 -16.43 10.40
C PRO A 201 15.31 -17.08 10.62
N ALA A 202 15.39 -18.40 10.81
CA ALA A 202 16.66 -19.12 10.93
C ALA A 202 17.36 -19.39 9.59
N ASN A 203 16.69 -19.15 8.45
CA ASN A 203 17.23 -19.41 7.13
C ASN A 203 17.87 -18.16 6.50
N ASN A 204 19.20 -18.14 6.42
CA ASN A 204 19.98 -17.02 5.87
C ASN A 204 19.79 -16.81 4.35
N ASP A 205 19.36 -17.83 3.60
CA ASP A 205 19.15 -17.73 2.15
C ASP A 205 17.73 -17.30 1.76
N PHE A 206 16.85 -17.09 2.74
CA PHE A 206 15.44 -16.82 2.51
C PHE A 206 15.22 -15.62 1.58
N ILE A 207 15.97 -14.52 1.77
CA ILE A 207 15.81 -13.31 0.95
C ILE A 207 16.02 -13.64 -0.53
N ARG A 208 17.13 -14.31 -0.88
CA ARG A 208 17.46 -14.64 -2.27
C ARG A 208 16.43 -15.59 -2.88
N GLN A 209 16.00 -16.61 -2.13
CA GLN A 209 15.00 -17.57 -2.59
C GLN A 209 13.65 -16.89 -2.83
N SER A 210 13.21 -16.06 -1.90
CA SER A 210 11.97 -15.32 -2.02
C SER A 210 11.98 -14.33 -3.16
N VAL A 211 13.08 -13.61 -3.38
CA VAL A 211 13.19 -12.71 -4.52
C VAL A 211 13.15 -13.46 -5.86
N ASN A 212 13.72 -14.67 -5.96
CA ASN A 212 13.53 -15.51 -7.16
C ASN A 212 12.06 -15.83 -7.41
N VAL A 213 11.34 -16.25 -6.36
CA VAL A 213 9.91 -16.58 -6.45
C VAL A 213 9.10 -15.33 -6.83
N VAL A 214 9.39 -14.19 -6.21
CA VAL A 214 8.72 -12.91 -6.46
C VAL A 214 8.89 -12.47 -7.91
N LEU A 215 10.13 -12.38 -8.40
CA LEU A 215 10.41 -11.88 -9.75
C LEU A 215 9.83 -12.82 -10.81
N TYR A 216 9.98 -14.14 -10.63
CA TYR A 216 9.39 -15.12 -11.53
C TYR A 216 7.86 -14.99 -11.58
N ASN A 217 7.19 -14.96 -10.43
CA ASN A 217 5.73 -14.88 -10.40
C ASN A 217 5.19 -13.51 -10.80
N SER A 218 5.97 -12.44 -10.63
CA SER A 218 5.61 -11.11 -11.13
C SER A 218 5.41 -11.14 -12.65
N ASP A 219 6.20 -11.92 -13.38
CA ASP A 219 6.04 -12.08 -14.83
C ASP A 219 5.00 -13.15 -15.21
N HIS A 220 4.95 -14.26 -14.48
CA HIS A 220 4.28 -15.48 -14.96
C HIS A 220 2.96 -15.82 -14.27
N LEU A 221 2.67 -15.27 -13.08
CA LEU A 221 1.44 -15.58 -12.37
C LEU A 221 0.24 -15.04 -13.17
N SER A 222 -0.69 -15.92 -13.54
CA SER A 222 -1.91 -15.54 -14.23
C SER A 222 -2.86 -14.73 -13.33
N GLU A 223 -3.75 -13.96 -13.94
CA GLU A 223 -4.83 -13.25 -13.24
C GLU A 223 -5.76 -14.23 -12.51
N GLY A 224 -6.35 -13.76 -11.40
CA GLY A 224 -7.22 -14.55 -10.54
C GLY A 224 -6.51 -15.66 -9.75
N LYS A 225 -5.17 -15.61 -9.65
CA LYS A 225 -4.37 -16.61 -8.94
C LYS A 225 -3.68 -16.01 -7.71
N TYR A 226 -3.73 -16.80 -6.64
CA TYR A 226 -3.05 -16.54 -5.38
C TYR A 226 -2.14 -17.74 -5.08
N LEU A 227 -0.85 -17.47 -4.84
CA LEU A 227 0.10 -18.52 -4.46
C LEU A 227 0.59 -18.29 -3.03
N LYS A 228 1.02 -19.38 -2.40
CA LYS A 228 1.73 -19.36 -1.12
C LYS A 228 3.03 -20.14 -1.23
N PHE A 229 4.08 -19.59 -0.62
CA PHE A 229 5.37 -20.24 -0.46
C PHE A 229 5.80 -20.12 1.00
N SER A 230 6.49 -21.13 1.51
CA SER A 230 6.92 -21.27 2.91
C SER A 230 8.27 -21.96 2.98
#